data_AF-A0A4Q5WFK1-F1
#
_entry.id   AF-A0A4Q5WFK1-F1
#
_cell.length_a   1.000
_cell.length_b   1.000
_cell.length_c   1.000
_cell.angle_alpha   90.00
_cell.angle_beta   90.00
_cell.angle_gamma   90.00
#
_symmetry.space_group_name_H-M   'P 1'
#
loop_
_entity.id
_entity.type
_entity.pdbx_description
1 polymer ?
#
loop_
_entity_poly.entity_id
_entity_poly.type
_entity_poly.pdbx_seq_one_letter_code
_entity_poly.pdbx_strand_id
1 'polypeptide(L)'
;MKKLLLYLAFGSTLLAACNAQTGSSGGDDSTGTEASARADKKISKRDGSITRANAYNDLFLDSNALAGYISANKVPDSIARRLTSFYNARNYQYAWFASNGLTEQARGFWNLLDYTINHVKDSSLRDKALQKRMDALTSEESLRFAAGDKGTLQTELQMTQAFLKYMLGYYADGQVKRKEMERFIPRKKEDAVYLADSLLTKKHKDNKYYEDVNEAYAGLKREAGRYLDIVRKGGWANISGPVKGLKRGASSATVLQLKQRLALTGDMPAGDTTAVFNDTLTQGIRNFQQRMGYTPTGTLTETQLKDLNVPAR
;
A
#
# COMPACT_ATOMS: atom_id res chain seq x y z
N MET A 1 -30.40 34.99 -39.89
CA MET A 1 -31.74 35.38 -39.37
C MET A 1 -31.67 35.29 -37.85
N LYS A 2 -31.33 36.38 -37.12
CA LYS A 2 -32.28 37.32 -36.46
C LYS A 2 -33.50 36.57 -35.91
N LYS A 3 -33.74 36.42 -34.60
CA LYS A 3 -34.10 37.42 -33.57
C LYS A 3 -33.86 36.76 -32.19
N LEU A 4 -33.21 37.32 -31.17
CA LEU A 4 -33.54 38.46 -30.29
C LEU A 4 -35.00 38.44 -29.77
N LEU A 5 -35.19 38.14 -28.48
CA LEU A 5 -36.23 38.74 -27.65
C LEU A 5 -35.88 38.59 -26.16
N LEU A 6 -36.00 39.72 -25.48
CA LEU A 6 -35.55 40.08 -24.15
C LEU A 6 -36.80 40.62 -23.42
N TYR A 7 -37.10 40.14 -22.22
CA TYR A 7 -38.01 40.74 -21.22
C TYR A 7 -37.53 40.19 -19.86
N LEU A 8 -36.87 40.91 -18.95
CA LEU A 8 -37.20 42.10 -18.14
C LEU A 8 -38.40 41.95 -17.19
N ALA A 9 -38.04 41.57 -15.95
CA ALA A 9 -38.43 42.11 -14.64
C ALA A 9 -39.91 42.36 -14.26
N PHE A 10 -40.30 41.78 -13.11
CA PHE A 10 -40.99 42.31 -11.92
C PHE A 10 -41.50 41.07 -11.15
N GLY A 11 -41.31 40.83 -9.85
CA GLY A 11 -41.22 41.70 -8.69
C GLY A 11 -42.33 41.27 -7.72
N SER A 12 -42.06 40.44 -6.71
CA SER A 12 -42.91 40.31 -5.51
C SER A 12 -42.13 39.70 -4.35
N THR A 13 -41.72 40.57 -3.44
CA THR A 13 -41.31 40.29 -2.07
C THR A 13 -42.49 39.77 -1.25
N LEU A 14 -42.29 38.69 -0.48
CA LEU A 14 -43.06 38.43 0.73
C LEU A 14 -42.08 38.18 1.89
N LEU A 15 -41.93 39.24 2.68
CA LEU A 15 -41.32 39.26 3.99
C LEU A 15 -42.30 38.62 4.98
N ALA A 16 -41.85 37.64 5.74
CA ALA A 16 -42.42 37.31 7.04
C ALA A 16 -41.31 37.50 8.09
N ALA A 17 -41.32 38.69 8.70
CA ALA A 17 -40.56 38.99 9.89
C ALA A 17 -41.40 38.61 11.11
N CYS A 18 -40.84 37.83 12.02
CA CYS A 18 -41.17 37.91 13.43
C CYS A 18 -39.89 38.33 14.14
N ASN A 19 -39.86 39.60 14.55
CA ASN A 19 -38.87 40.17 15.44
C ASN A 19 -39.37 39.98 16.88
N ALA A 20 -38.52 39.43 17.74
CA ALA A 20 -38.61 39.66 19.18
C ALA A 20 -37.18 39.73 19.71
N GLN A 21 -36.75 40.97 19.90
CA GLN A 21 -35.44 41.41 20.34
C GLN A 21 -35.51 41.65 21.85
N THR A 22 -34.65 40.96 22.60
CA THR A 22 -34.05 41.48 23.84
C THR A 22 -32.61 41.02 23.84
N GLY A 23 -31.70 41.98 23.66
CA GLY A 23 -30.28 41.72 23.50
C GLY A 23 -29.54 41.42 24.79
N SER A 24 -28.37 40.80 24.63
CA SER A 24 -27.17 41.13 25.41
C SER A 24 -25.92 40.66 24.66
N SER A 25 -25.07 41.63 24.33
CA SER A 25 -23.60 41.58 24.31
C SER A 25 -22.85 40.33 23.79
N GLY A 26 -22.15 40.52 22.68
CA GLY A 26 -20.70 40.24 22.58
C GLY A 26 -20.25 38.77 22.58
N GLY A 27 -19.79 38.30 21.43
CA GLY A 27 -19.02 37.06 21.30
C GLY A 27 -18.95 36.60 19.87
N ASP A 28 -17.92 37.06 19.15
CA ASP A 28 -17.58 36.65 17.79
C ASP A 28 -17.16 35.17 17.79
N ASP A 29 -18.12 34.26 17.56
CA ASP A 29 -17.87 32.82 17.50
C ASP A 29 -17.60 32.38 16.05
N SER A 30 -16.41 32.73 15.57
CA SER A 30 -15.85 32.25 14.30
C SER A 30 -15.13 30.88 14.43
N THR A 31 -15.25 30.20 15.57
CA THR A 31 -14.47 28.97 15.84
C THR A 31 -15.04 27.70 15.18
N GLY A 32 -16.34 27.66 14.84
CA GLY A 32 -16.99 26.49 14.25
C GLY A 32 -16.58 26.16 12.81
N THR A 33 -16.37 27.18 11.98
CA THR A 33 -16.08 27.00 10.54
C THR A 33 -14.63 26.56 10.31
N GLU A 34 -13.69 27.07 11.11
CA GLU A 34 -12.28 26.65 11.01
C GLU A 34 -12.03 25.26 11.59
N ALA A 35 -12.68 24.87 12.69
CA ALA A 35 -12.53 23.54 13.27
C ALA A 35 -13.12 22.45 12.37
N SER A 36 -14.29 22.70 11.78
CA SER A 36 -14.90 21.86 10.74
C SER A 36 -14.03 21.77 9.47
N ALA A 37 -13.56 22.91 8.95
CA ALA A 37 -12.66 22.93 7.79
C ALA A 37 -11.27 22.31 8.09
N ARG A 38 -10.75 22.39 9.32
CA ARG A 38 -9.53 21.68 9.76
C ARG A 38 -9.79 20.18 9.98
N ALA A 39 -11.01 19.78 10.33
CA ALA A 39 -11.41 18.38 10.44
C ALA A 39 -11.49 17.72 9.06
N ASP A 40 -12.05 18.42 8.06
CA ASP A 40 -12.11 17.97 6.66
C ASP A 40 -10.73 17.78 6.04
N LYS A 41 -9.73 18.61 6.42
CA LYS A 41 -8.34 18.46 5.96
C LYS A 41 -7.71 17.10 6.34
N LYS A 42 -8.27 16.37 7.31
CA LYS A 42 -7.78 15.07 7.78
C LYS A 42 -8.51 13.86 7.18
N ILE A 43 -9.48 14.06 6.26
CA ILE A 43 -10.13 12.98 5.49
C ILE A 43 -9.68 13.06 4.02
N SER A 44 -9.38 11.91 3.43
CA SER A 44 -8.97 11.84 2.03
C SER A 44 -10.19 11.94 1.14
N LYS A 45 -10.09 12.69 0.04
CA LYS A 45 -11.12 12.67 -1.00
C LYS A 45 -11.23 11.26 -1.59
N ARG A 46 -12.43 10.90 -2.03
CA ARG A 46 -12.69 9.64 -2.73
C ARG A 46 -11.83 9.57 -3.99
N ASP A 47 -11.06 8.50 -4.16
CA ASP A 47 -10.20 8.29 -5.31
C ASP A 47 -10.99 7.66 -6.46
N GLY A 48 -11.63 8.50 -7.27
CA GLY A 48 -12.41 8.06 -8.44
C GLY A 48 -11.60 7.45 -9.57
N SER A 49 -10.25 7.47 -9.50
CA SER A 49 -9.40 6.84 -10.53
C SER A 49 -9.35 5.31 -10.41
N ILE A 50 -9.82 4.75 -9.29
CA ILE A 50 -9.91 3.31 -9.07
C ILE A 50 -11.20 2.79 -9.70
N THR A 51 -11.04 1.95 -10.71
CA THR A 51 -12.10 1.27 -11.46
C THR A 51 -11.93 -0.24 -11.29
N ARG A 52 -12.91 -1.05 -11.68
CA ARG A 52 -12.78 -2.52 -11.64
C ARG A 52 -11.56 -3.04 -12.44
N ALA A 53 -11.11 -2.30 -13.46
CA ALA A 53 -9.98 -2.71 -14.30
C ALA A 53 -8.62 -2.57 -13.60
N ASN A 54 -8.45 -1.54 -12.76
CA ASN A 54 -7.19 -1.26 -12.06
C ASN A 54 -7.29 -1.46 -10.54
N ALA A 55 -8.44 -1.86 -10.03
CA ALA A 55 -8.62 -2.24 -8.64
C ALA A 55 -7.73 -3.44 -8.29
N TYR A 56 -7.24 -3.47 -7.05
CA TYR A 56 -6.49 -4.63 -6.55
C TYR A 56 -7.43 -5.78 -6.19
N ASN A 57 -8.69 -5.46 -5.84
CA ASN A 57 -9.69 -6.41 -5.37
C ASN A 57 -10.99 -6.23 -6.16
N ASP A 58 -11.79 -7.29 -6.24
CA ASP A 58 -13.02 -7.36 -7.01
C ASP A 58 -14.29 -7.06 -6.20
N LEU A 59 -14.18 -6.99 -4.87
CA LEU A 59 -15.27 -6.64 -3.97
C LEU A 59 -15.27 -5.14 -3.61
N PHE A 60 -16.48 -4.55 -3.58
CA PHE A 60 -16.72 -3.14 -3.26
C PHE A 60 -17.92 -3.03 -2.33
N LEU A 61 -17.83 -2.15 -1.33
CA LEU A 61 -18.92 -1.89 -0.39
C LEU A 61 -19.67 -0.61 -0.75
N ASP A 62 -20.95 -0.55 -0.38
CA ASP A 62 -21.73 0.68 -0.42
C ASP A 62 -21.19 1.66 0.63
N SER A 63 -20.94 2.91 0.22
CA SER A 63 -20.51 3.98 1.12
C SER A 63 -21.43 4.18 2.34
N ASN A 64 -22.75 3.94 2.17
CA ASN A 64 -23.71 4.03 3.27
C ASN A 64 -23.48 2.95 4.33
N ALA A 65 -22.94 1.80 3.93
CA ALA A 65 -22.66 0.71 4.85
C ALA A 65 -21.54 1.08 5.84
N LEU A 66 -20.54 1.86 5.39
CA LEU A 66 -19.51 2.40 6.29
C LEU A 66 -20.11 3.39 7.30
N ALA A 67 -20.97 4.30 6.84
CA ALA A 67 -21.62 5.27 7.72
C ALA A 67 -22.52 4.56 8.76
N GLY A 68 -23.29 3.55 8.31
CA GLY A 68 -24.09 2.69 9.18
C GLY A 68 -23.25 1.95 10.22
N TYR A 69 -22.11 1.38 9.83
CA TYR A 69 -21.19 0.73 10.75
C TYR A 69 -20.63 1.69 11.81
N ILE A 70 -20.17 2.88 11.39
CA ILE A 70 -19.61 3.89 12.30
C ILE A 70 -20.65 4.28 13.37
N SER A 71 -21.89 4.54 12.94
CA SER A 71 -23.00 4.91 13.83
C SER A 71 -23.38 3.75 14.76
N ALA A 72 -23.62 2.56 14.21
CA ALA A 72 -24.09 1.39 14.98
C ALA A 72 -23.07 0.93 16.03
N ASN A 73 -21.77 1.03 15.73
CA ASN A 73 -20.69 0.61 16.65
C ASN A 73 -20.15 1.76 17.51
N LYS A 74 -20.72 2.97 17.40
CA LYS A 74 -20.29 4.17 18.16
C LYS A 74 -18.78 4.41 18.05
N VAL A 75 -18.26 4.32 16.83
CA VAL A 75 -16.81 4.40 16.58
C VAL A 75 -16.31 5.82 16.92
N PRO A 76 -15.25 5.98 17.73
CA PRO A 76 -14.74 7.30 18.10
C PRO A 76 -14.36 8.15 16.87
N ASP A 77 -14.64 9.45 16.91
CA ASP A 77 -14.44 10.38 15.77
C ASP A 77 -13.03 10.37 15.18
N SER A 78 -12.00 10.13 16.00
CA SER A 78 -10.62 9.99 15.54
C SER A 78 -10.45 8.79 14.61
N ILE A 79 -11.05 7.65 14.96
CA ILE A 79 -11.02 6.41 14.20
C ILE A 79 -12.01 6.46 13.04
N ALA A 80 -13.22 7.00 13.24
CA ALA A 80 -14.23 7.16 12.20
C ALA A 80 -13.68 7.96 11.01
N ARG A 81 -13.00 9.08 11.25
CA ARG A 81 -12.35 9.86 10.18
C ARG A 81 -11.26 9.08 9.45
N ARG A 82 -10.51 8.23 10.16
CA ARG A 82 -9.47 7.38 9.54
C ARG A 82 -10.11 6.26 8.71
N LEU A 83 -11.18 5.63 9.18
CA LEU A 83 -11.98 4.66 8.43
C LEU A 83 -12.54 5.26 7.14
N THR A 84 -13.17 6.43 7.22
CA THR A 84 -13.69 7.14 6.04
C THR A 84 -12.56 7.49 5.08
N SER A 85 -11.43 8.01 5.58
CA SER A 85 -10.27 8.32 4.76
C SER A 85 -9.69 7.08 4.07
N PHE A 86 -9.65 5.95 4.79
CA PHE A 86 -9.21 4.66 4.28
C PHE A 86 -10.11 4.23 3.11
N TYR A 87 -11.42 4.11 3.29
CA TYR A 87 -12.28 3.65 2.19
C TYR A 87 -12.44 4.67 1.05
N ASN A 88 -12.36 5.97 1.32
CA ASN A 88 -12.29 6.98 0.26
C ASN A 88 -11.06 6.78 -0.62
N ALA A 89 -9.89 6.55 -0.03
CA ALA A 89 -8.64 6.36 -0.76
C ALA A 89 -8.64 5.11 -1.64
N ARG A 90 -9.51 4.12 -1.39
CA ARG A 90 -9.63 2.90 -2.20
C ARG A 90 -10.97 2.79 -2.93
N ASN A 91 -11.69 3.90 -3.09
CA ASN A 91 -13.00 3.93 -3.76
C ASN A 91 -13.99 2.87 -3.23
N TYR A 92 -13.99 2.64 -1.90
CA TYR A 92 -14.81 1.63 -1.22
C TYR A 92 -14.55 0.18 -1.68
N GLN A 93 -13.40 -0.09 -2.31
CA GLN A 93 -12.90 -1.43 -2.53
C GLN A 93 -12.58 -2.11 -1.17
N TYR A 94 -12.80 -3.42 -1.07
CA TYR A 94 -12.39 -4.21 0.09
C TYR A 94 -10.86 -4.28 0.20
N ALA A 95 -10.38 -4.37 1.45
CA ALA A 95 -8.97 -4.52 1.80
C ALA A 95 -8.61 -5.96 2.16
N TRP A 96 -9.52 -6.68 2.82
CA TRP A 96 -9.20 -7.94 3.50
C TRP A 96 -9.80 -9.18 2.85
N PHE A 97 -10.85 -9.01 2.05
CA PHE A 97 -11.56 -10.08 1.37
C PHE A 97 -11.61 -9.84 -0.13
N ALA A 98 -11.29 -10.87 -0.91
CA ALA A 98 -11.58 -10.96 -2.34
C ALA A 98 -12.64 -12.05 -2.57
N SER A 99 -13.24 -12.13 -3.76
CA SER A 99 -14.26 -13.15 -4.03
C SER A 99 -13.76 -14.59 -3.83
N ASN A 100 -12.44 -14.81 -3.91
CA ASN A 100 -11.77 -16.10 -3.79
C ASN A 100 -11.10 -16.37 -2.43
N GLY A 101 -11.26 -15.50 -1.43
CA GLY A 101 -10.72 -15.75 -0.11
C GLY A 101 -10.24 -14.51 0.62
N LEU A 102 -9.53 -14.73 1.73
CA LEU A 102 -8.78 -13.69 2.42
C LEU A 102 -7.59 -13.24 1.56
N THR A 103 -7.33 -11.94 1.54
CA THR A 103 -6.11 -11.41 0.91
C THR A 103 -4.88 -11.78 1.72
N GLU A 104 -3.70 -11.81 1.10
CA GLU A 104 -2.44 -12.02 1.81
C GLU A 104 -2.20 -10.96 2.89
N GLN A 105 -2.66 -9.72 2.63
CA GLN A 105 -2.60 -8.64 3.60
C GLN A 105 -3.49 -8.89 4.81
N ALA A 106 -4.65 -9.53 4.63
CA ALA A 106 -5.51 -9.93 5.75
C ALA A 106 -4.84 -10.99 6.63
N ARG A 107 -4.25 -12.02 6.02
CA ARG A 107 -3.55 -13.07 6.75
C ARG A 107 -2.33 -12.53 7.49
N GLY A 108 -1.51 -11.72 6.81
CA GLY A 108 -0.33 -11.10 7.40
C GLY A 108 -0.67 -10.14 8.54
N PHE A 109 -1.68 -9.29 8.37
CA PHE A 109 -2.12 -8.39 9.43
C PHE A 109 -2.75 -9.14 10.60
N TRP A 110 -3.58 -10.16 10.35
CA TRP A 110 -4.17 -10.96 11.42
C TRP A 110 -3.11 -11.66 12.26
N ASN A 111 -2.09 -12.24 11.62
CA ASN A 111 -0.96 -12.85 12.32
C ASN A 111 -0.19 -11.83 13.18
N LEU A 112 0.08 -10.63 12.66
CA LEU A 112 0.73 -9.54 13.41
C LEU A 112 -0.10 -9.08 14.62
N LEU A 113 -1.41 -8.93 14.43
CA LEU A 113 -2.33 -8.50 15.47
C LEU A 113 -2.44 -9.55 16.57
N ASP A 114 -2.63 -10.83 16.20
CA ASP A 114 -2.71 -11.93 17.15
C ASP A 114 -1.41 -12.07 17.95
N TYR A 115 -0.25 -11.99 17.29
CA TYR A 115 1.05 -11.99 17.96
C TYR A 115 1.15 -10.86 18.99
N THR A 116 0.72 -9.65 18.63
CA THR A 116 0.78 -8.49 19.52
C THR A 116 -0.14 -8.66 20.74
N ILE A 117 -1.37 -9.13 20.53
CA ILE A 117 -2.33 -9.36 21.63
C ILE A 117 -1.80 -10.41 22.60
N ASN A 118 -1.25 -11.52 22.08
CA ASN A 118 -0.89 -12.67 22.90
C ASN A 118 0.52 -12.59 23.50
N HIS A 119 1.49 -12.01 22.79
CA HIS A 119 2.89 -11.94 23.23
C HIS A 119 3.29 -10.58 23.79
N VAL A 120 2.79 -9.48 23.22
CA VAL A 120 3.03 -8.12 23.73
C VAL A 120 2.02 -7.75 24.83
N LYS A 121 0.97 -8.56 25.01
CA LYS A 121 -0.07 -8.45 26.06
C LYS A 121 -0.88 -7.15 26.01
N ASP A 122 -0.98 -6.52 24.85
CA ASP A 122 -1.91 -5.39 24.65
C ASP A 122 -3.33 -5.91 24.41
N SER A 123 -4.08 -6.06 25.51
CA SER A 123 -5.48 -6.52 25.45
C SER A 123 -6.46 -5.47 24.92
N SER A 124 -6.04 -4.20 24.78
CA SER A 124 -6.91 -3.12 24.30
C SER A 124 -7.33 -3.29 22.82
N LEU A 125 -6.57 -4.09 22.08
CA LEU A 125 -6.82 -4.43 20.68
C LEU A 125 -7.73 -5.65 20.50
N ARG A 126 -8.08 -6.36 21.58
CA ARG A 126 -8.80 -7.63 21.50
C ARG A 126 -10.29 -7.43 21.26
N ASP A 127 -10.77 -7.96 20.15
CA ASP A 127 -12.19 -8.16 19.85
C ASP A 127 -12.45 -9.67 19.75
N LYS A 128 -13.15 -10.24 20.73
CA LYS A 128 -13.41 -11.69 20.79
C LYS A 128 -14.28 -12.18 19.64
N ALA A 129 -15.22 -11.37 19.16
CA ALA A 129 -16.09 -11.75 18.05
C ALA A 129 -15.30 -11.75 16.74
N LEU A 130 -14.47 -10.74 16.53
CA LEU A 130 -13.55 -10.69 15.40
C LEU A 130 -12.55 -11.86 15.45
N GLN A 131 -11.98 -12.15 16.61
CA GLN A 131 -11.05 -13.28 16.80
C GLN A 131 -11.69 -14.60 16.42
N LYS A 132 -12.84 -14.93 17.01
CA LYS A 132 -13.58 -16.15 16.65
C LYS A 132 -13.88 -16.23 15.15
N ARG A 133 -14.25 -15.11 14.53
CA ARG A 133 -14.55 -15.06 13.10
C ARG A 133 -13.30 -15.27 12.25
N MET A 134 -12.20 -14.60 12.56
CA MET A 134 -10.96 -14.72 11.80
C MET A 134 -10.31 -16.09 11.98
N ASP A 135 -10.32 -16.66 13.18
CA ASP A 135 -9.81 -18.02 13.42
C ASP A 135 -10.52 -19.03 12.52
N ALA A 136 -11.87 -18.98 12.49
CA ALA A 136 -12.68 -19.81 11.60
C ALA A 136 -12.35 -19.57 10.11
N LEU A 137 -12.18 -18.31 9.69
CA LEU A 137 -11.83 -18.01 8.29
C LEU A 137 -10.41 -18.47 7.92
N THR A 138 -9.46 -18.42 8.86
CA THR A 138 -8.08 -18.82 8.59
C THR A 138 -7.89 -20.33 8.55
N SER A 139 -8.78 -21.10 9.17
CA SER A 139 -8.75 -22.58 9.14
C SER A 139 -9.40 -23.20 7.90
N GLU A 140 -10.09 -22.41 7.07
CA GLU A 140 -10.80 -22.90 5.88
C GLU A 140 -9.90 -22.91 4.65
N GLU A 141 -9.89 -24.04 3.93
CA GLU A 141 -9.07 -24.22 2.72
C GLU A 141 -9.68 -23.52 1.49
N SER A 142 -11.00 -23.44 1.42
CA SER A 142 -11.71 -22.83 0.28
C SER A 142 -12.79 -21.88 0.77
N LEU A 143 -12.59 -20.59 0.50
CA LEU A 143 -13.51 -19.53 0.86
C LEU A 143 -14.01 -18.80 -0.39
N ARG A 144 -15.31 -18.48 -0.41
CA ARG A 144 -15.93 -17.64 -1.42
C ARG A 144 -16.73 -16.54 -0.74
N PHE A 145 -16.55 -15.31 -1.23
CA PHE A 145 -17.21 -14.14 -0.67
C PHE A 145 -17.94 -13.35 -1.75
N ALA A 146 -19.04 -12.72 -1.34
CA ALA A 146 -19.81 -11.81 -2.17
C ALA A 146 -19.91 -10.44 -1.48
N ALA A 147 -19.94 -9.36 -2.27
CA ALA A 147 -20.03 -7.99 -1.75
C ALA A 147 -21.29 -7.72 -0.90
N GLY A 148 -22.35 -8.52 -1.06
CA GLY A 148 -23.58 -8.42 -0.29
C GLY A 148 -23.61 -9.23 1.00
N ASP A 149 -22.59 -10.05 1.30
CA ASP A 149 -22.57 -10.84 2.52
C ASP A 149 -22.35 -9.94 3.75
N LYS A 150 -23.37 -9.89 4.61
CA LYS A 150 -23.37 -9.02 5.80
C LYS A 150 -22.24 -9.38 6.77
N GLY A 151 -21.93 -10.68 6.90
CA GLY A 151 -20.87 -11.17 7.79
C GLY A 151 -19.49 -10.73 7.31
N THR A 152 -19.21 -10.88 6.03
CA THR A 152 -17.97 -10.43 5.39
C THR A 152 -17.84 -8.93 5.43
N LEU A 153 -18.89 -8.16 5.13
CA LEU A 153 -18.86 -6.70 5.26
C LEU A 153 -18.57 -6.26 6.71
N GLN A 154 -19.22 -6.86 7.69
CA GLN A 154 -18.96 -6.58 9.11
C GLN A 154 -17.50 -6.88 9.47
N THR A 155 -16.97 -8.03 9.03
CA THR A 155 -15.59 -8.45 9.29
C THR A 155 -14.58 -7.53 8.59
N GLU A 156 -14.84 -7.12 7.35
CA GLU A 156 -14.04 -6.17 6.57
C GLU A 156 -13.88 -4.84 7.33
N LEU A 157 -14.97 -4.30 7.87
CA LEU A 157 -14.94 -3.05 8.63
C LEU A 157 -14.29 -3.22 10.01
N GLN A 158 -14.52 -4.35 10.69
CA GLN A 158 -13.84 -4.67 11.95
C GLN A 158 -12.33 -4.83 11.79
N MET A 159 -11.88 -5.53 10.74
CA MET A 159 -10.46 -5.68 10.40
C MET A 159 -9.80 -4.32 10.13
N THR A 160 -10.48 -3.44 9.38
CA THR A 160 -9.97 -2.09 9.14
C THR A 160 -9.90 -1.27 10.42
N GLN A 161 -10.91 -1.35 11.29
CA GLN A 161 -10.88 -0.67 12.58
C GLN A 161 -9.75 -1.19 13.46
N ALA A 162 -9.54 -2.51 13.53
CA ALA A 162 -8.44 -3.12 14.27
C ALA A 162 -7.09 -2.68 13.72
N PHE A 163 -6.90 -2.66 12.40
CA PHE A 163 -5.71 -2.15 11.74
C PHE A 163 -5.41 -0.70 12.10
N LEU A 164 -6.41 0.18 12.07
CA LEU A 164 -6.23 1.59 12.42
C LEU A 164 -5.90 1.78 13.90
N LYS A 165 -6.55 1.03 14.80
CA LYS A 165 -6.23 1.05 16.22
C LYS A 165 -4.80 0.55 16.48
N TYR A 166 -4.42 -0.56 15.86
CA TYR A 166 -3.07 -1.10 15.94
C TYR A 166 -2.04 -0.08 15.49
N MET A 167 -2.19 0.49 14.28
CA MET A 167 -1.22 1.44 13.72
C MET A 167 -1.09 2.73 14.55
N LEU A 168 -2.17 3.17 15.20
CA LEU A 168 -2.17 4.38 16.02
C LEU A 168 -1.73 4.14 17.48
N GLY A 169 -1.89 2.92 18.00
CA GLY A 169 -1.53 2.57 19.37
C GLY A 169 -0.14 1.97 19.52
N TYR A 170 0.29 1.19 18.53
CA TYR A 170 1.57 0.46 18.59
C TYR A 170 2.77 1.35 18.26
N TYR A 171 2.61 2.29 17.33
CA TYR A 171 3.69 3.19 16.90
C TYR A 171 3.56 4.56 17.57
N ALA A 172 4.71 5.17 17.89
CA ALA A 172 4.74 6.52 18.44
C ALA A 172 4.12 7.55 17.48
N ASP A 173 3.56 8.61 18.06
CA ASP A 173 2.86 9.65 17.32
C ASP A 173 3.71 10.23 16.18
N GLY A 174 3.11 10.19 14.98
CA GLY A 174 3.70 10.68 13.74
C GLY A 174 4.58 9.66 13.02
N GLN A 175 4.89 8.48 13.56
CA GLN A 175 5.70 7.51 12.83
C GLN A 175 4.97 6.87 11.65
N VAL A 176 3.64 6.66 11.80
CA VAL A 176 2.78 6.21 10.71
C VAL A 176 1.78 7.32 10.35
N LYS A 177 1.91 7.88 9.15
CA LYS A 177 0.99 8.91 8.66
C LYS A 177 -0.30 8.31 8.13
N ARG A 178 -1.35 9.13 8.11
CA ARG A 178 -2.64 8.80 7.48
C ARG A 178 -2.49 8.22 6.07
N LYS A 179 -1.69 8.88 5.23
CA LYS A 179 -1.50 8.49 3.82
C LYS A 179 -0.72 7.18 3.66
N GLU A 180 0.07 6.79 4.65
CA GLU A 180 0.79 5.52 4.66
C GLU A 180 -0.16 4.39 5.05
N MET A 181 -0.96 4.56 6.11
CA MET A 181 -2.02 3.59 6.47
C MET A 181 -3.01 3.35 5.31
N GLU A 182 -3.34 4.38 4.52
CA GLU A 182 -4.16 4.24 3.32
C GLU A 182 -3.52 3.37 2.22
N ARG A 183 -2.18 3.25 2.21
CA ARG A 183 -1.39 2.60 1.16
C ARG A 183 -0.74 1.28 1.57
N PHE A 184 -0.62 0.99 2.87
CA PHE A 184 -0.06 -0.28 3.36
C PHE A 184 -0.82 -1.51 2.85
N ILE A 185 -2.12 -1.35 2.59
CA ILE A 185 -2.92 -2.33 1.86
C ILE A 185 -3.08 -1.86 0.42
N PRO A 186 -2.66 -2.67 -0.58
CA PRO A 186 -2.79 -2.34 -2.00
C PRO A 186 -4.22 -1.95 -2.38
N ARG A 187 -4.35 -0.82 -3.08
CA ARG A 187 -5.64 -0.22 -3.45
C ARG A 187 -5.85 -0.10 -4.96
N LYS A 188 -4.77 -0.14 -5.73
CA LYS A 188 -4.77 0.10 -7.17
C LYS A 188 -3.54 -0.59 -7.77
N LYS A 189 -3.73 -1.27 -8.90
CA LYS A 189 -2.67 -1.79 -9.76
C LYS A 189 -2.05 -0.60 -10.48
N GLU A 190 -0.81 -0.29 -10.11
CA GLU A 190 -0.06 0.85 -10.63
C GLU A 190 1.34 0.38 -11.02
N ASP A 191 2.02 1.16 -11.84
CA ASP A 191 3.40 0.91 -12.22
C ASP A 191 4.33 0.90 -10.99
N ALA A 192 5.14 -0.14 -10.87
CA ALA A 192 5.98 -0.37 -9.69
C ALA A 192 7.09 0.69 -9.57
N VAL A 193 7.69 1.11 -10.69
CA VAL A 193 8.72 2.14 -10.74
C VAL A 193 8.16 3.48 -10.28
N TYR A 194 6.98 3.86 -10.77
CA TYR A 194 6.27 5.06 -10.33
C TYR A 194 5.95 5.03 -8.83
N LEU A 195 5.49 3.88 -8.32
CA LEU A 195 5.20 3.73 -6.90
C LEU A 195 6.46 3.85 -6.03
N ALA A 196 7.56 3.21 -6.44
CA ALA A 196 8.86 3.30 -5.77
C ALA A 196 9.37 4.75 -5.75
N ASP A 197 9.32 5.46 -6.87
CA ASP A 197 9.71 6.87 -6.93
C ASP A 197 8.87 7.75 -6.01
N SER A 198 7.54 7.59 -6.05
CA SER A 198 6.63 8.32 -5.17
C SER A 198 6.90 8.05 -3.68
N LEU A 199 7.33 6.83 -3.33
CA LEU A 199 7.63 6.44 -1.96
C LEU A 199 8.95 7.04 -1.46
N LEU A 200 9.98 7.05 -2.32
CA LEU A 200 11.33 7.47 -1.99
C LEU A 200 11.51 8.99 -1.95
N THR A 201 10.77 9.71 -2.79
CA THR A 201 10.86 11.18 -2.87
C THR A 201 10.00 11.90 -1.82
N LYS A 202 9.13 11.17 -1.12
CA LYS A 202 8.19 11.75 -0.16
C LYS A 202 8.91 12.21 1.10
N LYS A 203 8.83 13.52 1.39
CA LYS A 203 9.31 14.11 2.64
C LYS A 203 8.15 14.47 3.58
N HIS A 204 8.33 14.19 4.87
CA HIS A 204 7.41 14.60 5.94
C HIS A 204 7.95 15.84 6.64
N LYS A 205 7.07 16.75 7.07
CA LYS A 205 7.47 18.04 7.68
C LYS A 205 8.16 17.88 9.04
N ASP A 206 7.83 16.82 9.76
CA ASP A 206 8.32 16.52 11.10
C ASP A 206 9.48 15.52 11.10
N ASN A 207 9.98 15.13 9.91
CA ASN A 207 11.05 14.14 9.72
C ASN A 207 10.85 12.82 10.49
N LYS A 208 9.60 12.44 10.75
CA LYS A 208 9.26 11.13 11.32
C LYS A 208 8.74 10.22 10.22
N TYR A 209 9.34 9.06 10.07
CA TYR A 209 9.03 8.12 9.01
C TYR A 209 8.84 6.70 9.53
N TYR A 210 8.01 5.91 8.85
CA TYR A 210 7.78 4.53 9.24
C TYR A 210 9.05 3.67 9.24
N GLU A 211 9.99 3.96 8.32
CA GLU A 211 11.31 3.31 8.30
C GLU A 211 12.15 3.53 9.57
N ASP A 212 11.89 4.58 10.35
CA ASP A 212 12.63 4.85 11.59
C ASP A 212 12.26 3.85 12.71
N VAL A 213 11.11 3.19 12.58
CA VAL A 213 10.55 2.26 13.58
C VAL A 213 10.25 0.87 13.02
N ASN A 214 10.66 0.61 11.78
CA ASN A 214 10.54 -0.70 11.15
C ASN A 214 11.77 -0.96 10.26
N GLU A 215 12.76 -1.67 10.81
CA GLU A 215 14.03 -1.97 10.14
C GLU A 215 13.86 -2.79 8.86
N ALA A 216 12.95 -3.77 8.86
CA ALA A 216 12.68 -4.59 7.68
C ALA A 216 12.13 -3.71 6.53
N TYR A 217 11.20 -2.82 6.85
CA TYR A 217 10.68 -1.85 5.88
C TYR A 217 11.77 -0.87 5.40
N ALA A 218 12.62 -0.38 6.30
CA ALA A 218 13.77 0.46 5.94
C ALA A 218 14.71 -0.25 4.95
N GLY A 219 15.00 -1.53 5.20
CA GLY A 219 15.78 -2.38 4.31
C GLY A 219 15.18 -2.50 2.91
N LEU A 220 13.89 -2.83 2.83
CA LEU A 220 13.15 -2.91 1.57
C LEU A 220 13.15 -1.58 0.82
N LYS A 221 12.97 -0.46 1.53
CA LYS A 221 12.97 0.89 0.94
C LYS A 221 14.33 1.23 0.33
N ARG A 222 15.45 0.88 0.98
CA ARG A 222 16.79 1.07 0.39
C ARG A 222 16.97 0.28 -0.89
N GLU A 223 16.57 -1.00 -0.90
CA GLU A 223 16.68 -1.84 -2.10
C GLU A 223 15.79 -1.35 -3.24
N ALA A 224 14.58 -0.87 -2.94
CA ALA A 224 13.72 -0.20 -3.91
C ALA A 224 14.42 1.02 -4.53
N GLY A 225 15.14 1.81 -3.73
CA GLY A 225 15.97 2.92 -4.22
C GLY A 225 17.09 2.47 -5.15
N ARG A 226 17.81 1.41 -4.76
CA ARG A 226 18.87 0.83 -5.60
C ARG A 226 18.34 0.35 -6.96
N TYR A 227 17.21 -0.34 -6.97
CA TYR A 227 16.60 -0.83 -8.20
C TYR A 227 16.05 0.32 -9.06
N LEU A 228 15.45 1.34 -8.45
CA LEU A 228 15.02 2.54 -9.16
C LEU A 228 16.19 3.25 -9.85
N ASP A 229 17.35 3.34 -9.19
CA ASP A 229 18.56 3.92 -9.78
C ASP A 229 19.08 3.09 -10.96
N ILE A 230 19.00 1.76 -10.89
CA ILE A 230 19.33 0.87 -12.01
C ILE A 230 18.38 1.12 -13.18
N VAL A 231 17.07 1.16 -12.94
CA VAL A 231 16.05 1.45 -13.98
C VAL A 231 16.32 2.80 -14.65
N ARG A 232 16.60 3.85 -13.86
CA ARG A 232 16.92 5.19 -14.36
C ARG A 232 18.17 5.23 -15.24
N LYS A 233 19.12 4.33 -15.02
CA LYS A 233 20.34 4.18 -15.83
C LYS A 233 20.14 3.29 -17.06
N GLY A 234 18.90 2.93 -17.40
CA GLY A 234 18.55 2.09 -18.55
C GLY A 234 18.31 0.62 -18.22
N GLY A 235 18.30 0.25 -16.93
CA GLY A 235 18.09 -1.12 -16.48
C GLY A 235 19.32 -2.01 -16.71
N TRP A 236 19.09 -3.31 -16.90
CA TRP A 236 20.13 -4.26 -17.33
C TRP A 236 19.72 -4.93 -18.64
N ALA A 237 20.72 -5.19 -19.48
CA ALA A 237 20.54 -5.93 -20.72
C ALA A 237 20.24 -7.40 -20.45
N ASN A 238 19.52 -8.02 -21.38
CA ASN A 238 19.26 -9.45 -21.38
C ASN A 238 20.57 -10.21 -21.66
N ILE A 239 20.86 -11.25 -20.88
CA ILE A 239 21.96 -12.18 -21.14
C ILE A 239 21.52 -13.12 -22.27
N SER A 240 22.29 -13.13 -23.35
CA SER A 240 22.03 -13.91 -24.56
C SER A 240 22.95 -15.13 -24.66
N GLY A 241 22.49 -16.19 -25.34
CA GLY A 241 23.26 -17.41 -25.57
C GLY A 241 22.94 -18.54 -24.59
N PRO A 242 23.37 -19.78 -24.90
CA PRO A 242 23.05 -20.94 -24.09
C PRO A 242 23.87 -20.97 -22.79
N VAL A 243 23.30 -21.56 -21.73
CA VAL A 243 24.07 -21.87 -20.52
C VAL A 243 25.10 -22.97 -20.78
N LYS A 244 24.80 -23.86 -21.73
CA LYS A 244 25.72 -24.91 -22.19
C LYS A 244 27.03 -24.28 -22.69
N GLY A 245 28.13 -24.61 -22.00
CA GLY A 245 29.46 -24.10 -22.33
C GLY A 245 29.96 -22.99 -21.39
N LEU A 246 29.13 -22.47 -20.50
CA LEU A 246 29.55 -21.60 -19.40
C LEU A 246 30.24 -22.42 -18.32
N LYS A 247 31.55 -22.64 -18.49
CA LYS A 247 32.42 -23.36 -17.55
C LYS A 247 33.74 -22.62 -17.38
N ARG A 248 34.42 -22.86 -16.25
CA ARG A 248 35.73 -22.26 -15.95
C ARG A 248 36.68 -22.32 -17.16
N GLY A 249 37.30 -21.19 -17.47
CA GLY A 249 38.23 -21.01 -18.59
C GLY A 249 37.58 -20.77 -19.96
N ALA A 250 36.27 -21.01 -20.12
CA ALA A 250 35.58 -20.68 -21.37
C ALA A 250 35.49 -19.16 -21.57
N SER A 251 35.53 -18.73 -22.82
CA SER A 251 35.38 -17.31 -23.19
C SER A 251 34.19 -17.12 -24.12
N SER A 252 33.30 -16.18 -23.81
CA SER A 252 32.16 -15.84 -24.66
C SER A 252 31.55 -14.46 -24.33
N ALA A 253 30.76 -13.92 -25.25
CA ALA A 253 30.00 -12.69 -25.00
C ALA A 253 29.00 -12.85 -23.83
N THR A 254 28.42 -14.05 -23.67
CA THR A 254 27.52 -14.39 -22.56
C THR A 254 28.20 -14.24 -21.21
N VAL A 255 29.48 -14.62 -21.09
CA VAL A 255 30.26 -14.44 -19.86
C VAL A 255 30.38 -12.97 -19.49
N LEU A 256 30.68 -12.11 -20.48
CA LEU A 256 30.79 -10.67 -20.25
C LEU A 256 29.45 -10.06 -19.81
N GLN A 257 28.36 -10.42 -20.48
CA GLN A 257 27.00 -9.99 -20.12
C GLN A 257 26.63 -10.42 -18.70
N LEU A 258 26.98 -11.65 -18.32
CA LEU A 258 26.73 -12.18 -16.99
C LEU A 258 27.51 -11.42 -15.90
N LYS A 259 28.79 -11.13 -16.13
CA LYS A 259 29.60 -10.32 -15.19
C LYS A 259 29.01 -8.93 -14.99
N GLN A 260 28.63 -8.25 -16.07
CA GLN A 260 27.98 -6.94 -16.01
C GLN A 260 26.67 -7.02 -15.20
N ARG A 261 25.85 -8.04 -15.45
CA ARG A 261 24.59 -8.25 -14.75
C ARG A 261 24.79 -8.48 -13.24
N LEU A 262 25.76 -9.30 -12.85
CA LEU A 262 26.06 -9.60 -11.45
C LEU A 262 26.70 -8.42 -10.72
N ALA A 263 27.51 -7.62 -11.42
CA ALA A 263 28.07 -6.39 -10.87
C ALA A 263 26.99 -5.35 -10.54
N LEU A 264 25.97 -5.20 -11.39
CA LEU A 264 24.85 -4.28 -11.15
C LEU A 264 24.05 -4.65 -9.89
N THR A 265 23.89 -5.94 -9.58
CA THR A 265 23.23 -6.38 -8.36
C THR A 265 24.15 -6.55 -7.17
N GLY A 266 25.45 -6.25 -7.29
CA GLY A 266 26.42 -6.39 -6.21
C GLY A 266 26.78 -7.83 -5.87
N ASP A 267 26.38 -8.79 -6.71
CA ASP A 267 26.76 -10.21 -6.54
C ASP A 267 28.23 -10.44 -6.91
N MET A 268 28.82 -9.55 -7.72
CA MET A 268 30.22 -9.58 -8.15
C MET A 268 30.84 -8.17 -8.06
N PRO A 269 32.12 -8.03 -7.69
CA PRO A 269 32.82 -6.75 -7.79
C PRO A 269 32.84 -6.22 -9.24
N ALA A 270 32.69 -4.91 -9.40
CA ALA A 270 32.86 -4.26 -10.70
C ALA A 270 34.34 -4.25 -11.14
N GLY A 271 34.58 -4.14 -12.46
CA GLY A 271 35.91 -3.88 -13.02
C GLY A 271 36.49 -4.99 -13.91
N ASP A 272 36.02 -6.22 -13.76
CA ASP A 272 36.41 -7.31 -14.67
C ASP A 272 35.62 -7.23 -15.99
N THR A 273 36.27 -6.75 -17.04
CA THR A 273 35.72 -6.61 -18.39
C THR A 273 36.12 -7.76 -19.33
N THR A 274 36.76 -8.80 -18.80
CA THR A 274 37.19 -9.95 -19.61
C THR A 274 36.01 -10.85 -19.93
N ALA A 275 36.03 -11.45 -21.13
CA ALA A 275 35.03 -12.42 -21.56
C ALA A 275 35.28 -13.85 -20.99
N VAL A 276 36.19 -14.02 -20.03
CA VAL A 276 36.63 -15.33 -19.51
C VAL A 276 35.89 -15.71 -18.24
N PHE A 277 35.39 -16.95 -18.18
CA PHE A 277 34.75 -17.51 -17.00
C PHE A 277 35.82 -17.85 -15.96
N ASN A 278 36.03 -16.94 -15.01
CA ASN A 278 37.04 -17.05 -13.96
C ASN A 278 36.43 -17.38 -12.59
N ASP A 279 37.28 -17.44 -11.57
CA ASP A 279 36.86 -17.74 -10.20
C ASP A 279 35.99 -16.63 -9.59
N THR A 280 36.25 -15.37 -9.95
CA THR A 280 35.43 -14.23 -9.52
C THR A 280 33.99 -14.36 -10.03
N LEU A 281 33.81 -14.76 -11.30
CA LEU A 281 32.48 -15.03 -11.84
C LEU A 281 31.83 -16.24 -11.16
N THR A 282 32.60 -17.31 -10.91
CA THR A 282 32.09 -18.49 -10.18
C THR A 282 31.55 -18.08 -8.82
N GLN A 283 32.28 -17.24 -8.09
CA GLN A 283 31.83 -16.73 -6.80
C GLN A 283 30.63 -15.77 -6.94
N GLY A 284 30.59 -14.93 -7.98
CA GLY A 284 29.44 -14.08 -8.25
C GLY A 284 28.15 -14.85 -8.52
N ILE A 285 28.25 -15.97 -9.26
CA ILE A 285 27.12 -16.88 -9.48
C ILE A 285 26.65 -17.49 -8.15
N ARG A 286 27.58 -17.89 -7.27
CA ARG A 286 27.23 -18.41 -5.93
C ARG A 286 26.49 -17.38 -5.08
N ASN A 287 26.95 -16.13 -5.09
CA ASN A 287 26.32 -15.03 -4.36
C ASN A 287 24.89 -14.78 -4.88
N PHE A 288 24.71 -14.74 -6.21
CA PHE A 288 23.39 -14.65 -6.83
C PHE A 288 22.50 -15.82 -6.43
N GLN A 289 23.02 -17.05 -6.50
CA GLN A 289 22.27 -18.26 -6.14
C GLN A 289 21.81 -18.19 -4.69
N GLN A 290 22.71 -17.86 -3.76
CA GLN A 290 22.38 -17.70 -2.35
C GLN A 290 21.32 -16.61 -2.13
N ARG A 291 21.45 -15.46 -2.78
CA ARG A 291 20.48 -14.35 -2.71
C ARG A 291 19.09 -14.76 -3.19
N MET A 292 19.01 -15.63 -4.19
CA MET A 292 17.75 -16.14 -4.75
C MET A 292 17.23 -17.41 -4.06
N GLY A 293 17.92 -17.93 -3.04
CA GLY A 293 17.52 -19.15 -2.34
C GLY A 293 17.88 -20.45 -3.07
N TYR A 294 18.78 -20.40 -4.06
CA TYR A 294 19.33 -21.57 -4.74
C TYR A 294 20.54 -22.15 -4.00
N THR A 295 20.83 -23.44 -4.25
CA THR A 295 22.11 -24.05 -3.85
C THR A 295 23.28 -23.36 -4.59
N PRO A 296 24.32 -22.90 -3.88
CA PRO A 296 25.42 -22.11 -4.47
C PRO A 296 26.45 -23.01 -5.19
N THR A 297 26.07 -23.60 -6.32
CA THR A 297 26.94 -24.47 -7.12
C THR A 297 28.07 -23.71 -7.81
N GLY A 298 27.87 -22.43 -8.14
CA GLY A 298 28.79 -21.63 -8.96
C GLY A 298 28.69 -21.91 -10.46
N THR A 299 27.68 -22.68 -10.87
CA THR A 299 27.31 -22.93 -12.28
C THR A 299 25.87 -22.52 -12.50
N LEU A 300 25.53 -22.03 -13.70
CA LEU A 300 24.15 -21.65 -14.01
C LEU A 300 23.34 -22.82 -14.56
N THR A 301 22.03 -22.76 -14.37
CA THR A 301 21.02 -23.54 -15.10
C THR A 301 20.23 -22.63 -16.03
N GLU A 302 19.49 -23.19 -16.99
CA GLU A 302 18.63 -22.41 -17.88
C GLU A 302 17.53 -21.64 -17.10
N THR A 303 17.02 -22.19 -16.01
CA THR A 303 16.07 -21.49 -15.12
C THR A 303 16.74 -20.29 -14.45
N GLN A 304 17.94 -20.45 -13.91
CA GLN A 304 18.68 -19.36 -13.27
C GLN A 304 19.06 -18.25 -14.25
N LEU A 305 19.34 -18.60 -15.52
CA LEU A 305 19.54 -17.61 -16.57
C LEU A 305 18.26 -16.81 -16.85
N LYS A 306 17.09 -17.46 -16.86
CA LYS A 306 15.80 -16.76 -16.99
C LYS A 306 15.55 -15.79 -15.84
N ASP A 307 15.89 -16.17 -14.61
CA ASP A 307 15.73 -15.29 -13.45
C ASP A 307 16.65 -14.06 -13.50
N LEU A 308 17.91 -14.24 -13.93
CA LEU A 308 18.85 -13.14 -14.17
C LEU A 308 18.33 -12.16 -15.23
N ASN A 309 17.54 -12.68 -16.18
CA ASN A 309 16.94 -11.96 -17.29
C ASN A 309 15.58 -11.33 -16.97
N VAL A 310 15.06 -11.46 -15.74
CA VAL A 310 13.91 -10.67 -15.28
C VAL A 310 14.31 -9.19 -15.27
N PRO A 311 13.61 -8.29 -16.00
CA PRO A 311 13.98 -6.87 -16.04
C PRO A 311 13.86 -6.18 -14.68
N ALA A 312 14.59 -5.08 -14.49
CA ALA A 312 14.61 -4.31 -13.24
C ALA A 312 13.32 -3.52 -12.92
N ARG A 313 12.39 -3.50 -13.88
CA ARG A 313 11.18 -2.66 -13.92
C ARG A 313 10.12 -3.07 -12.91
#